data_AF-A0A1M5SAY2-F1
#
_entry.id   AF-A0A1M5SAY2-F1
#
_cell.length_a   1.000
_cell.length_b   1.000
_cell.length_c   1.000
_cell.angle_alpha   90.00
_cell.angle_beta   90.00
_cell.angle_gamma   90.00
#
_symmetry.space_group_name_H-M   'P 1'
#
loop_
_entity.id
_entity.type
_entity.pdbx_description
1 polymer ?
#
loop_
_entity_poly.entity_id
_entity_poly.type
_entity_poly.pdbx_seq_one_letter_code
_entity_poly.pdbx_strand_id
1 'polypeptide(L)'
;NIPGDYEYLFIATTIYVFNKIDIDLEELMEYARELRLERREDIMTLAERLRREGREKGREEAAINALKEGLDVKLIAKFTGLSVERIEELKKKLN
;
A
#
# COMPACT_ATOMS: atom_id res chain seq x y z
N ASN A 1 6.50 14.27 26.97
CA ASN A 1 6.00 14.85 25.70
C ASN A 1 7.14 15.04 24.74
N ILE A 2 7.24 14.13 23.77
CA ILE A 2 8.06 14.35 22.59
C ILE A 2 7.35 15.46 21.78
N PRO A 3 8.03 16.53 21.35
CA PRO A 3 7.39 17.57 20.53
C PRO A 3 6.81 16.95 19.26
N GLY A 4 5.60 17.35 18.85
CA GLY A 4 4.87 16.75 17.72
C GLY A 4 5.67 16.72 16.41
N ASP A 5 6.62 17.63 16.24
CA ASP A 5 7.51 17.70 15.07
C ASP A 5 8.42 16.45 14.94
N TYR A 6 8.84 15.86 16.06
CA TYR A 6 9.65 14.63 16.06
C TYR A 6 8.82 13.37 15.77
N GLU A 7 7.51 13.42 16.01
CA GLU A 7 6.59 12.33 15.68
C GLU A 7 6.36 12.27 14.17
N TYR A 8 6.09 13.43 13.55
CA TYR A 8 5.99 13.53 12.09
C TYR A 8 7.30 13.13 11.41
N LEU A 9 8.45 13.59 11.92
CA LEU A 9 9.74 13.24 11.34
C LEU A 9 10.03 11.74 11.45
N PHE A 10 9.68 11.12 12.58
CA PHE A 10 9.83 9.68 12.77
C PHE A 10 8.97 8.89 11.79
N ILE A 11 7.68 9.23 11.66
CA ILE A 11 6.75 8.57 10.74
C ILE A 11 7.19 8.77 9.29
N ALA A 12 7.53 9.99 8.88
CA ALA A 12 7.96 10.31 7.53
C ALA A 12 9.27 9.59 7.16
N THR A 13 10.25 9.56 8.07
CA THR A 13 11.52 8.84 7.86
C THR A 13 11.29 7.34 7.75
N THR A 14 10.43 6.79 8.61
CA THR A 14 10.03 5.38 8.58
C THR A 14 9.42 5.03 7.22
N ILE A 15 8.43 5.79 6.74
CA ILE A 15 7.81 5.61 5.42
C ILE A 15 8.83 5.73 4.28
N TYR A 16 9.72 6.73 4.34
CA TYR A 16 10.73 6.95 3.31
C TYR A 16 11.71 5.77 3.22
N VAL A 17 12.22 5.33 4.38
CA VAL A 17 13.16 4.21 4.48
C VAL A 17 12.47 2.94 3.98
N PHE A 18 11.22 2.65 4.38
CA PHE A 18 10.43 1.51 3.86
C PHE A 18 10.22 1.53 2.35
N ASN A 19 9.89 2.67 1.76
CA ASN A 19 9.72 2.73 0.30
C ASN A 19 11.04 2.54 -0.47
N LYS A 20 12.19 2.59 0.20
CA LYS A 20 13.53 2.46 -0.40
C LYS A 20 14.21 1.12 -0.08
N ILE A 21 13.67 0.35 0.85
CA ILE A 21 14.21 -0.95 1.28
C ILE A 21 13.15 -2.03 1.08
N ASP A 22 13.59 -3.22 0.73
CA ASP A 22 12.72 -4.39 0.58
C ASP A 22 12.54 -5.08 1.95
N ILE A 23 12.03 -4.34 2.95
CA ILE A 23 11.68 -4.91 4.24
C ILE A 23 10.23 -5.40 4.19
N ASP A 24 10.02 -6.63 4.65
CA ASP A 24 8.70 -7.22 4.77
C ASP A 24 7.87 -6.49 5.85
N LEU A 25 6.59 -6.28 5.55
CA LEU A 25 5.67 -5.60 6.46
C LEU A 25 5.47 -6.39 7.76
N GLU A 26 5.55 -7.72 7.68
CA GLU A 26 5.40 -8.60 8.85
C GLU A 26 6.59 -8.45 9.81
N GLU A 27 7.80 -8.36 9.25
CA GLU A 27 9.02 -8.06 10.00
C GLU A 27 8.96 -6.67 10.65
N LEU A 28 8.46 -5.65 9.94
CA LEU A 28 8.21 -4.32 10.54
C LEU A 28 7.22 -4.40 11.71
N MET A 29 6.12 -5.13 11.55
CA MET A 29 5.13 -5.29 12.63
C MET A 29 5.73 -5.97 13.85
N GLU A 30 6.68 -6.89 13.66
CA GLU A 30 7.42 -7.52 14.75
C GLU A 30 8.30 -6.50 15.48
N TYR A 31 9.13 -5.73 14.76
CA TYR A 31 9.92 -4.64 15.36
C TYR A 31 9.05 -3.59 16.06
N ALA A 32 7.91 -3.23 15.47
CA ALA A 32 6.97 -2.28 16.05
C ALA A 32 6.34 -2.78 17.35
N ARG A 33 6.15 -4.09 17.51
CA ARG A 33 5.69 -4.71 18.77
C ARG A 33 6.77 -4.68 19.84
N GLU A 34 8.04 -4.63 19.50
CA GLU A 34 9.14 -4.54 20.48
C GLU A 34 9.37 -3.11 20.99
N LEU A 35 9.00 -2.10 20.19
CA LEU A 35 9.06 -0.69 20.58
C LEU A 35 8.03 -0.33 21.68
N ARG A 36 8.46 0.50 22.65
CA ARG A 36 7.69 0.89 23.85
C ARG A 36 6.27 1.36 23.53
N LEU A 37 5.34 0.97 24.41
CA LEU A 37 3.86 1.05 24.32
C LEU A 37 3.26 2.32 23.71
N GLU A 38 3.90 3.48 23.87
CA GLU A 38 3.35 4.79 23.49
C GLU A 38 3.09 4.96 21.99
N ARG A 39 3.80 4.23 21.12
CA ARG A 39 3.71 4.41 19.64
C ARG A 39 3.22 3.18 18.88
N ARG A 40 2.86 2.11 19.60
CA ARG A 40 2.47 0.82 18.99
C ARG A 40 1.21 0.98 18.13
N GLU A 41 0.22 1.73 18.62
CA GLU A 41 -1.06 1.92 17.93
C GLU A 41 -0.91 2.71 16.62
N ASP A 42 -0.10 3.77 16.63
CA ASP A 42 0.16 4.58 15.43
C ASP A 42 0.92 3.79 14.37
N ILE A 43 1.93 3.01 14.78
CA ILE A 43 2.70 2.18 13.85
C ILE A 43 1.84 1.05 13.28
N MET A 44 1.00 0.40 14.08
CA MET A 44 0.06 -0.62 13.59
C MET A 44 -0.95 -0.02 12.61
N THR A 45 -1.47 1.17 12.90
CA THR A 45 -2.40 1.89 12.00
C THR A 45 -1.71 2.24 10.69
N LEU A 46 -0.47 2.71 10.74
CA LEU A 46 0.33 2.98 9.56
C LEU A 46 0.60 1.72 8.74
N ALA A 47 0.98 0.62 9.39
CA ALA A 47 1.24 -0.65 8.72
C ALA A 47 -0.01 -1.18 7.99
N GLU A 48 -1.19 -1.11 8.61
CA GLU A 48 -2.44 -1.54 7.95
C GLU A 48 -2.80 -0.64 6.76
N ARG A 49 -2.57 0.68 6.86
CA ARG A 49 -2.74 1.60 5.72
C ARG A 49 -1.83 1.21 4.57
N LEU A 50 -0.54 0.99 4.83
CA LEU A 50 0.44 0.55 3.84
C LEU A 50 0.05 -0.81 3.23
N ARG A 51 -0.44 -1.76 4.03
CA ARG A 51 -0.94 -3.06 3.56
C ARG A 51 -2.11 -2.91 2.60
N ARG A 52 -3.06 -2.03 2.91
CA ARG A 52 -4.21 -1.76 2.05
C ARG A 52 -3.77 -1.10 0.74
N GLU A 53 -2.96 -0.05 0.82
CA GLU A 53 -2.44 0.65 -0.35
C GLU A 53 -1.62 -0.27 -1.26
N GLY A 54 -0.76 -1.13 -0.71
CA GLY A 54 0.00 -2.11 -1.46
C GLY A 54 -0.89 -3.12 -2.18
N ARG A 55 -1.94 -3.63 -1.51
CA ARG A 55 -2.93 -4.53 -2.12
C ARG A 55 -3.71 -3.85 -3.25
N GLU A 56 -4.11 -2.60 -3.07
CA GLU A 56 -4.81 -1.83 -4.11
C GLU A 56 -3.91 -1.57 -5.32
N LYS A 57 -2.68 -1.07 -5.10
CA LYS A 57 -1.69 -0.85 -6.16
C LYS A 57 -1.39 -2.12 -6.95
N GLY A 58 -1.15 -3.25 -6.26
CA GLY A 58 -0.88 -4.53 -6.93
C GLY A 58 -2.04 -5.02 -7.79
N ARG A 59 -3.29 -4.80 -7.36
CA ARG A 59 -4.48 -5.11 -8.18
C ARG A 59 -4.58 -4.22 -9.42
N GLU A 60 -4.29 -2.93 -9.28
CA GLU A 60 -4.30 -1.99 -10.39
C GLU A 60 -3.18 -2.28 -11.40
N GLU A 61 -1.97 -2.59 -10.94
CA GLU A 61 -0.86 -3.00 -11.79
C GLU A 61 -1.18 -4.28 -12.58
N ALA A 62 -1.75 -5.29 -11.90
CA ALA A 62 -2.21 -6.51 -12.56
C ALA A 62 -3.30 -6.23 -13.62
N ALA A 63 -4.25 -5.34 -13.32
CA ALA A 63 -5.28 -4.94 -14.27
C ALA A 63 -4.70 -4.18 -15.47
N ILE A 64 -3.76 -3.26 -15.25
CA ILE A 64 -3.07 -2.53 -16.31
C ILE A 64 -2.32 -3.49 -17.24
N ASN A 65 -1.58 -4.44 -16.69
CA ASN A 65 -0.85 -5.41 -17.49
C ASN A 65 -1.81 -6.28 -18.31
N ALA A 66 -2.91 -6.75 -17.71
CA ALA A 66 -3.94 -7.50 -18.44
C ALA A 66 -4.62 -6.68 -19.55
N LEU A 67 -4.89 -5.39 -19.31
CA LEU A 67 -5.42 -4.48 -20.34
C LEU A 67 -4.46 -4.32 -21.52
N LYS A 68 -3.15 -4.18 -21.25
CA LYS A 68 -2.11 -4.08 -22.29
C LYS A 68 -2.03 -5.36 -23.14
N GLU A 69 -2.26 -6.51 -22.53
CA GLU A 69 -2.35 -7.81 -23.20
C GLU A 69 -3.72 -8.04 -23.90
N GLY A 70 -4.63 -7.06 -23.85
CA GLY A 70 -5.92 -7.12 -24.54
C GLY A 70 -6.98 -8.00 -23.88
N LEU A 71 -6.85 -8.32 -22.60
CA LEU A 71 -7.86 -9.10 -21.86
C LEU A 71 -9.16 -8.32 -21.69
N ASP A 72 -10.28 -9.05 -21.66
CA ASP A 72 -11.60 -8.49 -21.43
C ASP A 72 -11.77 -7.89 -20.02
N VAL A 73 -12.43 -6.73 -19.95
CA VAL A 73 -12.62 -5.96 -18.70
C VAL A 73 -13.36 -6.77 -17.63
N LYS A 74 -14.37 -7.57 -17.99
CA LYS A 74 -15.10 -8.39 -17.00
C LYS A 74 -14.23 -9.52 -16.47
N LEU A 75 -13.36 -10.07 -17.29
CA LEU A 75 -12.39 -11.09 -16.87
C LEU A 75 -11.36 -10.50 -15.90
N ILE A 76 -10.85 -9.31 -16.21
CA ILE A 76 -9.93 -8.58 -15.32
C ILE A 76 -10.61 -8.26 -13.99
N ALA A 77 -11.86 -7.78 -14.00
CA ALA A 77 -12.64 -7.50 -12.79
C ALA A 77 -12.78 -8.75 -11.91
N LYS A 78 -13.10 -9.89 -12.52
CA LYS A 78 -13.24 -11.17 -11.82
C LYS A 78 -11.95 -11.62 -11.12
N PHE A 79 -10.78 -11.44 -11.75
CA PHE A 79 -9.51 -11.90 -11.18
C PHE A 79 -8.87 -10.92 -10.21
N THR A 80 -8.96 -9.62 -10.48
CA THR A 80 -8.35 -8.57 -9.65
C THR A 80 -9.25 -8.15 -8.49
N GLY A 81 -10.55 -8.42 -8.58
CA GLY A 81 -11.55 -7.95 -7.63
C GLY A 81 -11.82 -6.44 -7.71
N LEU A 82 -11.31 -5.76 -8.73
CA LEU A 82 -11.63 -4.37 -9.02
C LEU A 82 -13.01 -4.25 -9.68
N SER A 83 -13.67 -3.11 -9.49
CA SER A 83 -14.90 -2.81 -10.21
C SER A 83 -14.61 -2.58 -11.70
N VAL A 84 -15.63 -2.81 -12.53
CA VAL A 84 -15.55 -2.55 -13.97
C VAL A 84 -15.26 -1.08 -14.22
N GLU A 85 -15.91 -0.18 -13.47
CA GLU A 85 -15.69 1.26 -13.57
C GLU A 85 -14.23 1.62 -13.33
N ARG A 86 -13.59 1.02 -12.30
CA ARG A 86 -12.19 1.28 -11.99
C ARG A 86 -11.27 0.82 -13.12
N ILE A 87 -11.53 -0.33 -13.71
CA ILE A 87 -10.72 -0.85 -14.82
C ILE A 87 -10.87 0.03 -16.07
N GLU A 88 -12.08 0.54 -16.34
CA GLU A 88 -12.31 1.49 -17.44
C GLU A 88 -11.60 2.83 -17.22
N GLU A 89 -11.54 3.32 -15.98
CA GLU A 89 -10.70 4.49 -15.64
C GLU A 89 -9.21 4.25 -15.90
N LEU A 90 -8.69 3.08 -15.50
CA LEU A 90 -7.30 2.70 -15.75
C LEU A 90 -7.02 2.59 -17.25
N LYS A 91 -7.94 2.01 -18.02
CA LYS A 91 -7.86 1.90 -19.48
C LYS A 91 -7.76 3.27 -20.15
N LYS A 92 -8.54 4.26 -19.70
CA LYS A 92 -8.48 5.63 -20.22
C LYS A 92 -7.13 6.31 -20.00
N LYS A 93 -6.40 5.95 -18.93
CA LYS A 93 -5.06 6.51 -18.62
C LYS A 93 -3.94 5.88 -19.45
N LEU A 94 -4.21 4.76 -20.14
CA LEU A 94 -3.24 4.10 -21.03
C LEU A 94 -3.26 4.65 -22.46
N ASN A 95 -4.31 5.39 -22.83
CA ASN A 95 -4.46 6.09 -24.10
C ASN A 95 -4.05 7.56 -23.97
#